data_AF-A0A7D9H5G8-F1
#
_entry.id   AF-A0A7D9H5G8-F1
#
_cell.length_a   1.000
_cell.length_b   1.000
_cell.length_c   1.000
_cell.angle_alpha   90.00
_cell.angle_beta   90.00
_cell.angle_gamma   90.00
#
_symmetry.space_group_name_H-M   'P 1'
#
loop_
_entity.id
_entity.type
_entity.pdbx_description
1 polymer ?
#
loop_
_entity_poly.entity_id
_entity_poly.type
_entity_poly.pdbx_seq_one_letter_code
_entity_poly.pdbx_strand_id
1 'polypeptide(L)' 'ECVYQIIATEIGQKWQDFARKLDIGEGYIDELSHILNYHEERCPIWNWKSKLLDALSEARRNDLRKEVQQIF' A
#
# COMPACT_ATOMS: atom_id res chain seq x y z
N GLU A 1 -12.36 2.56 9.77
CA GLU A 1 -11.28 3.30 9.09
C GLU A 1 -11.09 2.77 7.68
N CYS A 2 -10.67 3.62 6.73
CA CYS A 2 -10.21 3.12 5.43
C CYS A 2 -8.86 2.43 5.61
N VAL A 3 -8.68 1.24 5.05
CA VAL A 3 -7.40 0.50 5.04
C VAL A 3 -6.23 1.41 4.63
N TYR A 4 -6.48 2.30 3.68
CA TYR A 4 -5.50 3.29 3.21
C TYR A 4 -5.03 4.27 4.29
N GLN A 5 -5.90 4.69 5.22
CA GLN A 5 -5.52 5.58 6.32
C GLN A 5 -4.59 4.89 7.32
N ILE A 6 -4.83 3.62 7.61
CA ILE A 6 -3.99 2.83 8.52
C ILE A 6 -2.61 2.66 7.90
N ILE A 7 -2.55 2.27 6.63
CA ILE A 7 -1.29 2.17 5.90
C ILE A 7 -0.60 3.53 5.87
N ALA A 8 -1.33 4.62 5.59
CA ALA A 8 -0.76 5.96 5.55
C ALA A 8 -0.13 6.40 6.87
N THR A 9 -0.76 6.04 7.99
CA THR A 9 -0.33 6.44 9.34
C THR A 9 0.84 5.59 9.83
N GLU A 10 0.77 4.28 9.60
CA GLU A 10 1.66 3.34 10.26
C GLU A 10 2.89 2.96 9.43
N ILE A 11 2.86 3.09 8.10
CA ILE A 11 3.94 2.55 7.25
C ILE A 11 5.27 3.26 7.45
N GLY A 12 5.24 4.52 7.91
CA GLY A 12 6.43 5.32 8.20
C GLY A 12 7.36 5.41 7.00
N GLN A 13 8.68 5.35 7.22
CA GLN A 13 9.71 5.47 6.16
C GLN A 13 9.70 4.33 5.14
N LYS A 14 8.93 3.25 5.36
CA LYS A 14 8.85 2.10 4.43
C LYS A 14 7.87 2.32 3.28
N TRP A 15 7.20 3.46 3.24
CA TRP A 15 6.28 3.81 2.16
C TRP A 15 6.92 3.81 0.76
N GLN A 16 8.20 4.18 0.65
CA GLN A 16 8.93 4.17 -0.62
C GLN A 16 9.18 2.75 -1.14
N ASP A 17 9.57 1.82 -0.24
CA ASP A 17 9.74 0.40 -0.57
C ASP A 17 8.38 -0.20 -1.00
N PHE A 18 7.31 0.15 -0.28
CA PHE A 18 5.94 -0.25 -0.60
C PHE A 18 5.48 0.25 -1.97
N ALA A 19 5.69 1.54 -2.27
CA ALA A 19 5.32 2.15 -3.55
C ALA A 19 6.06 1.53 -4.74
N ARG A 20 7.37 1.28 -4.59
CA ARG A 20 8.16 0.57 -5.61
C ARG A 20 7.60 -0.83 -5.89
N LYS A 21 7.10 -1.53 -4.88
CA LYS A 21 6.51 -2.88 -5.04
C LYS A 21 5.12 -2.86 -5.67
N LEU A 22 4.41 -1.74 -5.58
CA LEU A 22 3.19 -1.49 -6.33
C LEU A 22 3.44 -1.08 -7.79
N ASP A 23 4.70 -1.07 -8.24
CA ASP A 23 5.12 -0.66 -9.58
C ASP A 23 4.74 0.80 -9.90
N ILE A 24 4.68 1.62 -8.85
CA ILE A 24 4.45 3.06 -8.97
C ILE A 24 5.82 3.69 -9.09
N GLY A 25 6.12 4.22 -10.27
CA GLY A 25 7.45 4.78 -10.59
C GLY A 25 7.81 5.95 -9.68
N GLU A 26 9.10 6.07 -9.34
CA GLU A 26 9.62 7.05 -8.37
C GLU A 26 9.28 8.50 -8.68
N GLY A 27 9.03 8.84 -9.95
CA GLY A 27 8.57 10.17 -10.36
C GLY A 27 7.14 10.53 -9.95
N TYR A 28 6.36 9.57 -9.44
CA TYR A 28 5.01 9.78 -8.88
C TYR A 28 4.99 9.65 -7.34
N ILE A 29 6.15 9.42 -6.71
CA ILE A 29 6.32 9.14 -5.27
C ILE A 29 6.64 10.45 -4.53
N ASP A 30 5.77 11.45 -4.62
CA ASP A 30 5.87 12.66 -3.78
C ASP A 30 5.05 12.52 -2.48
N GLU A 31 3.94 11.76 -2.52
CA GLU A 31 3.11 11.51 -1.35
C GLU A 31 2.50 10.10 -1.34
N LEU A 32 2.42 9.52 -0.14
CA LEU A 32 1.76 8.24 0.11
C LEU A 32 0.27 8.25 -0.25
N SER A 33 -0.41 9.39 -0.04
CA SER A 33 -1.80 9.63 -0.47
C SER A 33 -2.00 9.35 -1.95
N HIS A 34 -1.09 9.82 -2.81
CA HIS A 34 -1.17 9.61 -4.25
C HIS A 34 -0.94 8.16 -4.65
N ILE A 35 -0.06 7.45 -3.96
CA ILE A 35 0.21 6.02 -4.19
C ILE A 35 -1.04 5.19 -3.93
N LEU A 36 -1.75 5.46 -2.83
CA LEU A 36 -2.94 4.72 -2.44
C LEU A 36 -4.12 5.02 -3.36
N ASN A 37 -4.34 6.29 -3.71
CA ASN A 37 -5.36 6.67 -4.70
C ASN A 37 -5.06 6.08 -6.09
N TYR A 38 -3.81 6.14 -6.55
CA TYR A 38 -3.42 5.57 -7.83
C TYR A 38 -3.67 4.05 -7.86
N HIS A 39 -3.33 3.36 -6.76
CA HIS A 39 -3.60 1.95 -6.62
C HIS A 39 -5.12 1.66 -6.61
N GLU A 40 -5.93 2.47 -5.96
CA GLU A 40 -7.39 2.32 -5.97
C GLU A 40 -8.00 2.52 -7.37
N GLU A 41 -7.55 3.54 -8.11
CA GLU A 41 -8.09 3.87 -9.43
C GLU A 41 -7.63 2.93 -10.55
N ARG A 42 -6.37 2.46 -10.48
CA ARG A 42 -5.76 1.66 -11.56
C ARG A 42 -5.80 0.16 -11.30
N CYS A 43 -5.90 -0.25 -10.03
CA CYS A 43 -5.79 -1.65 -9.69
C CYS A 43 -7.18 -2.32 -9.74
N PRO A 44 -7.33 -3.43 -10.48
CA PRO A 44 -8.62 -4.10 -10.59
C PRO A 44 -9.17 -4.62 -9.25
N ILE A 45 -10.49 -4.50 -9.04
CA ILE A 45 -11.18 -4.78 -7.75
C ILE A 45 -11.06 -6.22 -7.23
N TRP A 46 -10.76 -7.18 -8.11
CA TRP A 46 -10.47 -8.58 -7.77
C TRP A 46 -9.05 -8.83 -7.26
N ASN A 47 -8.07 -7.95 -7.53
CA ASN A 47 -6.65 -8.20 -7.22
C ASN A 47 -5.97 -7.08 -6.41
N TRP A 48 -6.63 -5.93 -6.24
CA TRP A 48 -6.09 -4.82 -5.45
C TRP A 48 -5.73 -5.24 -4.01
N LYS A 49 -6.60 -6.02 -3.32
CA LYS A 49 -6.31 -6.51 -1.96
C LYS A 49 -5.03 -7.34 -1.91
N SER A 50 -4.87 -8.29 -2.83
CA SER A 50 -3.69 -9.17 -2.87
C SER A 50 -2.43 -8.37 -3.14
N LYS A 51 -2.44 -7.50 -4.15
CA LYS A 51 -1.29 -6.64 -4.47
C LYS A 51 -0.84 -5.78 -3.30
N LEU A 52 -1.81 -5.24 -2.56
CA LEU A 52 -1.54 -4.36 -1.43
C LEU A 52 -0.97 -5.14 -0.23
N LEU A 53 -1.49 -6.34 0.05
CA LEU A 53 -0.92 -7.24 1.08
C LEU A 53 0.47 -7.76 0.69
N ASP A 54 0.70 -8.08 -0.58
CA ASP A 54 1.99 -8.52 -1.09
C ASP A 54 3.02 -7.39 -1.02
N ALA A 55 2.64 -6.17 -1.41
CA ALA A 55 3.51 -5.00 -1.29
C ALA A 55 3.89 -4.69 0.16
N LEU A 56 2.96 -4.85 1.12
CA LEU A 56 3.27 -4.73 2.55
C LEU A 56 4.23 -5.82 3.03
N SER A 57 4.04 -7.06 2.58
CA SER A 57 4.96 -8.18 2.87
C SER A 57 6.37 -7.88 2.36
N GLU A 58 6.47 -7.44 1.11
CA GLU A 58 7.73 -7.14 0.43
C GLU A 58 8.43 -5.90 1.02
N ALA A 59 7.67 -4.92 1.50
CA ALA A 59 8.18 -3.77 2.24
C ALA A 59 8.62 -4.12 3.68
N ARG A 60 8.57 -5.41 4.05
CA ARG A 60 8.87 -5.95 5.38
C ARG A 60 7.94 -5.42 6.48
N ARG A 61 6.73 -4.98 6.13
CA ARG A 61 5.67 -4.57 7.06
C ARG A 61 4.60 -5.65 7.21
N ASN A 62 5.06 -6.82 7.66
CA ASN A 62 4.18 -7.97 7.93
C ASN A 62 3.23 -7.75 9.12
N ASP A 63 3.60 -6.83 10.01
CA ASP A 63 2.73 -6.27 11.05
C ASP A 63 1.51 -5.61 10.42
N LEU A 64 1.73 -4.62 9.54
CA LEU A 64 0.64 -3.91 8.87
C LEU A 64 -0.16 -4.80 7.94
N ARG A 65 0.51 -5.73 7.25
CA ARG A 65 -0.18 -6.71 6.42
C ARG A 65 -1.24 -7.47 7.21
N LYS A 66 -0.92 -7.93 8.42
CA LYS A 66 -1.86 -8.69 9.28
C LYS A 66 -3.02 -7.81 9.73
N GLU A 67 -2.73 -6.59 10.15
CA GLU A 67 -3.75 -5.63 10.58
C GLU A 67 -4.70 -5.28 9.43
N VAL A 68 -4.15 -4.93 8.27
CA VAL A 68 -4.92 -4.66 7.05
C VAL A 68 -5.73 -5.87 6.60
N GLN A 69 -5.18 -7.08 6.70
CA GLN A 69 -5.89 -8.32 6.37
C GLN A 69 -7.09 -8.59 7.29
N GLN A 70 -7.07 -8.16 8.55
CA GLN A 70 -8.19 -8.32 9.48
C GLN A 70 -9.35 -7.34 9.21
N ILE A 71 -9.06 -6.24 8.53
CA ILE A 71 -10.05 -5.19 8.21
C ILE A 71 -10.77 -5.50 6.90
N PHE A 72 -10.12 -6.26 6.01
CA PHE A 72 -10.64 -6.65 4.70
C PHE A 72 -11.71 -7.74 4.73
#